data_AF-A0A2U9SE61-F1
#
_entry.id   AF-A0A2U9SE61-F1
#
_cell.length_a   1.000
_cell.length_b   1.000
_cell.length_c   1.000
_cell.angle_alpha   90.00
_cell.angle_beta   90.00
_cell.angle_gamma   90.00
#
_symmetry.space_group_name_H-M   'P 1'
#
loop_
_entity.id
_entity.type
_entity.pdbx_description
1 polymer ?
#
loop_
_entity_poly.entity_id
_entity_poly.type
_entity_poly.pdbx_seq_one_letter_code
_entity_poly.pdbx_strand_id
1 'polypeptide(L)'
;MVSGLNASIKNAVEAIRKSQSNQAVGDVQEFSKTVRKSALTSTAGATDIGVLAKNTTRLNVASTLAANDKVDFYKFKVTTKGEMTMGQVGDDGVRVQLMNRLGRVMADSDPKSGDNYDSFKKLQAGNLTVDKGDYTLRITRDKGQSDKDPKNYALQVVMGNYSKDYDTVAQAPAKGDTGLALTTGQQATLDGLNSAIGSLNSIPTGQTGTQKLMGSFNLFV
;
A
#
# COMPACT_ATOMS: atom_id res chain seq x y z
N MET A 1 1.90 -12.53 23.14
CA MET A 1 0.98 -13.00 22.07
C MET A 1 1.45 -12.67 20.64
N VAL A 2 2.42 -11.76 20.44
CA VAL A 2 2.97 -11.41 19.10
C VAL A 2 4.00 -12.42 18.55
N SER A 3 4.64 -13.20 19.42
CA SER A 3 5.65 -14.19 19.06
C SER A 3 5.07 -15.42 18.36
N GLY A 4 3.89 -15.89 18.80
CA GLY A 4 3.18 -17.00 18.16
C GLY A 4 2.68 -16.66 16.76
N LEU A 5 2.31 -15.38 16.54
CA LEU A 5 1.84 -14.90 15.25
C LEU A 5 2.96 -14.80 14.20
N ASN A 6 4.12 -14.27 14.59
CA ASN A 6 5.27 -14.23 13.69
C ASN A 6 5.76 -15.64 13.31
N ALA A 7 5.69 -16.60 14.24
CA ALA A 7 6.04 -17.99 13.96
C ALA A 7 5.02 -18.69 13.06
N SER A 8 3.71 -18.51 13.31
CA SER A 8 2.67 -19.10 12.47
C SER A 8 2.69 -18.52 11.05
N ILE A 9 2.92 -17.21 10.91
CA ILE A 9 3.04 -16.57 9.59
C ILE A 9 4.30 -17.04 8.86
N LYS A 10 5.45 -17.16 9.53
CA LYS A 10 6.67 -17.71 8.92
C LYS A 10 6.46 -19.13 8.40
N ASN A 11 5.86 -19.99 9.23
CA ASN A 11 5.56 -21.37 8.83
C ASN A 11 4.58 -21.42 7.66
N ALA A 12 3.61 -20.52 7.63
CA ALA A 12 2.62 -20.41 6.56
C ALA A 12 3.28 -19.94 5.24
N VAL A 13 4.19 -18.98 5.30
CA VAL A 13 5.01 -18.56 4.15
C VAL A 13 5.87 -19.72 3.66
N GLU A 14 6.54 -20.45 4.56
CA GLU A 14 7.29 -21.65 4.19
C GLU A 14 6.44 -22.74 3.54
N ALA A 15 5.18 -22.92 3.96
CA ALA A 15 4.25 -23.85 3.33
C ALA A 15 3.89 -23.43 1.90
N ILE A 16 3.64 -22.13 1.66
CA ILE A 16 3.47 -21.60 0.31
C ILE A 16 4.73 -21.88 -0.53
N ARG A 17 5.92 -21.56 0.01
CA ARG A 17 7.20 -21.76 -0.68
C ARG A 17 7.38 -23.20 -1.17
N LYS A 18 6.91 -24.19 -0.39
CA LYS A 18 6.99 -25.61 -0.76
C LYS A 18 5.95 -26.04 -1.80
N SER A 19 4.82 -25.33 -1.91
CA SER A 19 3.74 -25.62 -2.84
C SER A 19 3.92 -24.99 -4.24
N GLN A 20 4.77 -23.97 -4.36
CA GLN A 20 5.06 -23.31 -5.64
C GLN A 20 6.15 -24.05 -6.43
N SER A 21 5.98 -24.13 -7.75
CA SER A 21 6.97 -24.71 -8.66
C SER A 21 8.21 -23.84 -8.83
N ASN A 22 8.15 -22.57 -8.41
CA ASN A 22 9.24 -21.61 -8.50
C ASN A 22 10.37 -21.95 -7.51
N GLN A 23 11.56 -22.20 -8.03
CA GLN A 23 12.68 -22.66 -7.22
C GLN A 23 13.70 -21.56 -6.92
N ALA A 24 14.34 -21.69 -5.76
CA ALA A 24 15.55 -20.95 -5.43
C ALA A 24 16.67 -21.36 -6.40
N VAL A 25 17.47 -20.39 -6.86
CA VAL A 25 18.62 -20.61 -7.72
C VAL A 25 19.88 -20.20 -6.98
N GLY A 26 20.72 -21.19 -6.68
CA GLY A 26 21.95 -21.01 -5.92
C GLY A 26 21.69 -20.55 -4.49
N ASP A 27 22.66 -19.86 -3.91
CA ASP A 27 22.54 -19.26 -2.58
C ASP A 27 21.61 -18.05 -2.64
N VAL A 28 20.45 -18.17 -2.01
CA VAL A 28 19.44 -17.10 -1.97
C VAL A 28 19.92 -15.97 -1.08
N GLN A 29 19.92 -14.76 -1.61
CA GLN A 29 20.14 -13.55 -0.82
C GLN A 29 18.81 -13.13 -0.16
N GLU A 30 18.76 -13.19 1.16
CA GLU A 30 17.58 -12.80 1.94
C GLU A 30 17.69 -11.35 2.41
N PHE A 31 16.64 -10.58 2.14
CA PHE A 31 16.48 -9.21 2.60
C PHE A 31 15.20 -9.12 3.40
N SER A 32 15.27 -8.60 4.62
CA SER A 32 14.09 -8.41 5.46
C SER A 32 13.93 -6.94 5.83
N LYS A 33 12.69 -6.45 5.77
CA LYS A 33 12.32 -5.14 6.30
C LYS A 33 11.03 -5.22 7.10
N THR A 34 10.95 -4.39 8.13
CA THR A 34 9.72 -4.12 8.85
C THR A 34 9.26 -2.71 8.51
N VAL A 35 8.02 -2.58 8.07
CA VAL A 35 7.44 -1.31 7.63
C VAL A 35 6.12 -1.09 8.33
N ARG A 36 5.80 0.17 8.64
CA ARG A 36 4.49 0.55 9.14
C ARG A 36 3.61 0.93 7.95
N LYS A 37 2.40 0.37 7.88
CA LYS A 37 1.43 0.71 6.84
C LYS A 37 0.99 2.16 6.97
N SER A 38 0.66 2.80 5.85
CA SER A 38 -0.03 4.09 5.86
C SER A 38 -1.41 3.92 6.49
N ALA A 39 -1.89 4.95 7.20
CA ALA A 39 -3.29 5.02 7.62
C ALA A 39 -4.25 5.32 6.45
N LEU A 40 -3.73 5.69 5.27
CA LEU A 40 -4.55 5.91 4.09
C LEU A 40 -5.07 4.58 3.54
N THR A 41 -6.38 4.46 3.41
CA THR A 41 -7.07 3.31 2.82
C THR A 41 -7.22 3.45 1.30
N SER A 42 -6.19 3.96 0.62
CA SER A 42 -6.18 4.16 -0.84
C SER A 42 -4.89 3.68 -1.47
N THR A 43 -4.88 3.49 -2.78
CA THR A 43 -3.68 3.06 -3.54
C THR A 43 -2.52 4.06 -3.42
N ALA A 44 -2.80 5.34 -3.16
CA ALA A 44 -1.76 6.35 -2.91
C ALA A 44 -0.96 6.07 -1.62
N GLY A 45 -1.61 5.47 -0.61
CA GLY A 45 -0.99 5.03 0.65
C GLY A 45 -0.35 3.65 0.59
N ALA A 46 -0.26 3.03 -0.59
CA ALA A 46 0.21 1.65 -0.71
C ALA A 46 1.66 1.50 -0.21
N THR A 47 1.85 0.50 0.64
CA THR A 47 3.14 0.13 1.20
C THR A 47 4.02 -0.47 0.09
N ASP A 48 5.20 0.10 -0.13
CA ASP A 48 6.14 -0.41 -1.12
C ASP A 48 6.78 -1.72 -0.65
N ILE A 49 6.64 -2.79 -1.42
CA ILE A 49 7.21 -4.11 -1.13
C ILE A 49 8.38 -4.48 -2.05
N GLY A 50 8.72 -3.62 -3.02
CA GLY A 50 9.92 -3.73 -3.83
C GLY A 50 9.67 -3.91 -5.33
N VAL A 51 10.67 -4.51 -5.98
CA VAL A 51 10.73 -4.69 -7.43
C VAL A 51 10.70 -6.17 -7.76
N LEU A 52 9.74 -6.56 -8.59
CA LEU A 52 9.58 -7.91 -9.12
C LEU A 52 10.31 -8.02 -10.47
N ALA A 53 11.51 -8.58 -10.43
CA ALA A 53 12.31 -8.93 -11.59
C ALA A 53 12.29 -10.45 -11.84
N LYS A 54 11.95 -10.82 -13.09
CA LYS A 54 11.87 -12.21 -13.54
C LYS A 54 13.18 -12.96 -13.27
N ASN A 55 13.07 -14.21 -12.81
CA ASN A 55 14.19 -15.10 -12.48
C ASN A 55 15.16 -14.55 -11.41
N THR A 56 14.79 -13.48 -10.70
CA THR A 56 15.71 -12.77 -9.81
C THR A 56 15.10 -12.61 -8.44
N THR A 57 13.94 -11.96 -8.35
CA THR A 57 13.37 -11.54 -7.07
C THR A 57 12.08 -12.27 -6.75
N ARG A 58 11.92 -12.60 -5.49
CA ARG A 58 10.64 -12.95 -4.88
C ARG A 58 10.29 -11.92 -3.82
N LEU A 59 9.04 -11.49 -3.79
CA LEU A 59 8.56 -10.52 -2.80
C LEU A 59 7.56 -11.22 -1.89
N ASN A 60 7.81 -11.16 -0.58
CA ASN A 60 6.93 -11.71 0.43
C ASN A 60 6.40 -10.59 1.32
N VAL A 61 5.14 -10.71 1.72
CA VAL A 61 4.50 -9.78 2.64
C VAL A 61 3.79 -10.58 3.72
N ALA A 62 4.07 -10.26 4.97
CA ALA A 62 3.40 -10.80 6.15
C ALA A 62 2.73 -9.65 6.90
N SER A 63 1.43 -9.78 7.19
CA SER A 63 0.66 -8.71 7.82
C SER A 63 -0.62 -9.22 8.48
N THR A 64 -1.33 -8.28 9.09
CA THR A 64 -2.66 -8.50 9.67
C THR A 64 -3.57 -7.36 9.24
N LEU A 65 -4.76 -7.69 8.75
CA LEU A 65 -5.89 -6.77 8.71
C LEU A 65 -6.35 -6.59 10.15
N ALA A 66 -5.95 -5.50 10.79
CA ALA A 66 -6.27 -5.25 12.19
C ALA A 66 -7.79 -5.05 12.39
N ALA A 67 -8.23 -5.04 13.65
CA ALA A 67 -9.61 -4.69 13.97
C ALA A 67 -9.92 -3.28 13.43
N ASN A 68 -11.06 -3.14 12.75
CA ASN A 68 -11.54 -1.96 12.04
C ASN A 68 -10.71 -1.52 10.81
N ASP A 69 -9.62 -2.21 10.49
CA ASP A 69 -8.80 -1.96 9.29
C ASP A 69 -9.51 -2.51 8.06
N LYS A 70 -10.01 -1.65 7.18
CA LYS A 70 -10.86 -2.10 6.07
C LYS A 70 -10.07 -2.72 4.92
N VAL A 71 -8.84 -2.24 4.71
CA VAL A 71 -8.10 -2.54 3.48
C VAL A 71 -6.62 -2.23 3.64
N ASP A 72 -5.80 -3.15 3.15
CA ASP A 72 -4.37 -2.93 2.95
C ASP A 72 -4.03 -2.83 1.46
N PHE A 73 -3.12 -1.92 1.14
CA PHE A 73 -2.55 -1.79 -0.20
C PHE A 73 -1.05 -2.00 -0.16
N TYR A 74 -0.55 -2.87 -1.05
CA TYR A 74 0.88 -3.09 -1.28
C TYR A 74 1.21 -2.81 -2.73
N LYS A 75 2.24 -2.00 -2.99
CA LYS A 75 2.69 -1.69 -4.35
C LYS A 75 4.04 -2.33 -4.64
N PHE A 76 4.21 -2.76 -5.87
CA PHE A 76 5.47 -3.26 -6.39
C PHE A 76 5.60 -2.95 -7.88
N LYS A 77 6.83 -3.00 -8.38
CA LYS A 77 7.14 -2.73 -9.78
C LYS A 77 7.61 -3.98 -10.49
N VAL A 78 6.98 -4.32 -11.61
CA VAL A 78 7.42 -5.38 -12.53
C VAL A 78 8.40 -4.78 -13.55
N THR A 79 9.60 -5.35 -13.66
CA THR A 79 10.63 -4.82 -14.58
C THR A 79 10.51 -5.34 -16.01
N THR A 80 9.91 -6.51 -16.18
CA THR A 80 9.91 -7.26 -17.44
C THR A 80 8.59 -8.02 -17.58
N LYS A 81 8.04 -8.05 -18.80
CA LYS A 81 6.86 -8.87 -19.10
C LYS A 81 7.12 -10.35 -18.78
N GLY A 82 6.12 -11.03 -18.23
CA GLY A 82 6.18 -12.47 -18.02
C GLY A 82 5.04 -12.99 -17.17
N GLU A 83 5.08 -14.28 -16.89
CA GLU A 83 4.10 -14.95 -16.05
C GLU A 83 4.40 -14.73 -14.58
N MET A 84 3.41 -14.23 -13.86
CA MET A 84 3.44 -14.01 -12.42
C MET A 84 2.78 -15.17 -11.72
N THR A 85 3.42 -15.61 -10.64
CA THR A 85 2.86 -16.57 -9.69
C THR A 85 2.60 -15.84 -8.37
N MET A 86 1.44 -16.05 -7.76
CA MET A 86 1.13 -15.58 -6.42
C MET A 86 0.75 -16.71 -5.49
N GLY A 87 1.38 -16.72 -4.33
CA GLY A 87 1.02 -17.59 -3.22
C GLY A 87 0.31 -16.76 -2.15
N GLN A 88 -0.70 -17.36 -1.52
CA GLN A 88 -1.38 -16.74 -0.38
C GLN A 88 -1.64 -17.78 0.70
N VAL A 89 -1.59 -17.33 1.94
CA VAL A 89 -1.97 -18.09 3.14
C VAL A 89 -2.50 -17.10 4.15
N GLY A 90 -3.45 -17.51 4.96
CA GLY A 90 -4.02 -16.62 5.95
C GLY A 90 -5.29 -17.19 6.53
N ASP A 91 -5.89 -16.41 7.41
CA ASP A 91 -7.17 -16.72 7.99
C ASP A 91 -8.27 -16.71 6.91
N ASP A 92 -9.28 -17.56 7.07
CA ASP A 92 -10.43 -17.58 6.17
C ASP A 92 -11.11 -16.21 6.11
N GLY A 93 -11.66 -15.88 4.94
CA GLY A 93 -12.35 -14.62 4.73
C GLY A 93 -11.44 -13.44 4.35
N VAL A 94 -10.20 -13.69 3.93
CA VAL A 94 -9.31 -12.70 3.31
C VAL A 94 -9.48 -12.71 1.80
N ARG A 95 -9.74 -11.53 1.23
CA ARG A 95 -9.82 -11.30 -0.21
C ARG A 95 -8.56 -10.61 -0.70
N VAL A 96 -8.04 -11.07 -1.82
CA VAL A 96 -6.85 -10.55 -2.48
C VAL A 96 -7.18 -10.15 -3.91
N GLN A 97 -6.84 -8.91 -4.27
CA GLN A 97 -6.98 -8.41 -5.64
C GLN A 97 -5.65 -7.91 -6.16
N LEU A 98 -5.28 -8.31 -7.37
CA LEU A 98 -4.18 -7.72 -8.13
C LEU A 98 -4.74 -6.62 -9.02
N MET A 99 -4.15 -5.43 -8.97
CA MET A 99 -4.55 -4.28 -9.77
C MET A 99 -3.37 -3.72 -10.55
N ASN A 100 -3.62 -3.18 -11.74
CA ASN A 100 -2.63 -2.40 -12.47
C ASN A 100 -2.55 -0.95 -11.95
N ARG A 101 -1.62 -0.17 -12.50
CA ARG A 101 -1.45 1.26 -12.19
C ARG A 101 -2.73 2.11 -12.37
N LEU A 102 -3.63 1.72 -13.26
CA LEU A 102 -4.90 2.44 -13.48
C LEU A 102 -5.98 2.07 -12.44
N GLY A 103 -5.67 1.19 -11.48
CA GLY A 103 -6.63 0.69 -10.49
C GLY A 103 -7.59 -0.36 -11.05
N ARG A 104 -7.39 -0.83 -12.29
CA ARG A 104 -8.18 -1.93 -12.86
C ARG A 104 -7.77 -3.24 -12.20
N VAL A 105 -8.75 -3.95 -11.66
CA VAL A 105 -8.58 -5.31 -11.14
C VAL A 105 -8.25 -6.25 -12.30
N MET A 106 -7.15 -6.99 -12.14
CA MET A 106 -6.64 -7.98 -13.10
C MET A 106 -6.85 -9.41 -12.62
N ALA A 107 -6.89 -9.61 -11.30
CA ALA A 107 -7.19 -10.88 -10.66
C ALA A 107 -7.83 -10.62 -9.30
N ASP A 108 -8.77 -11.47 -8.89
CA ASP A 108 -9.55 -11.30 -7.67
C ASP A 108 -9.88 -12.66 -7.05
N SER A 109 -9.58 -12.84 -5.77
CA SER A 109 -9.79 -14.12 -5.09
C SER A 109 -11.26 -14.43 -4.79
N ASP A 110 -12.18 -13.48 -4.96
CA ASP A 110 -13.62 -13.69 -4.76
C ASP A 110 -14.18 -14.60 -5.86
N PRO A 111 -14.74 -15.78 -5.54
CA PRO A 111 -15.30 -16.71 -6.53
C PRO A 111 -16.45 -16.11 -7.36
N LYS A 112 -17.06 -15.03 -6.90
CA LYS A 112 -18.15 -14.33 -7.59
C LYS A 112 -17.67 -13.25 -8.56
N SER A 113 -16.36 -13.09 -8.74
CA SER A 113 -15.76 -12.03 -9.57
C SER A 113 -15.59 -12.39 -11.06
N GLY A 114 -16.11 -13.54 -11.52
CA GLY A 114 -16.11 -13.94 -12.93
C GLY A 114 -14.70 -14.13 -13.49
N ASP A 115 -14.41 -13.52 -14.64
CA ASP A 115 -13.11 -13.61 -15.33
C ASP A 115 -11.91 -13.21 -14.45
N ASN A 116 -12.14 -12.33 -13.45
CA ASN A 116 -11.10 -11.94 -12.51
C ASN A 116 -10.75 -13.09 -11.54
N TYR A 117 -11.71 -13.96 -11.21
CA TYR A 117 -11.46 -15.17 -10.42
C TYR A 117 -10.69 -16.21 -11.22
N ASP A 118 -11.02 -16.37 -12.50
CA ASP A 118 -10.23 -17.26 -13.37
C ASP A 118 -8.81 -16.73 -13.59
N SER A 119 -8.66 -15.40 -13.69
CA SER A 119 -7.35 -14.76 -13.71
C SER A 119 -6.58 -14.92 -12.40
N PHE A 120 -7.29 -14.97 -11.26
CA PHE A 120 -6.71 -15.28 -9.97
C PHE A 120 -6.20 -16.72 -9.87
N LYS A 121 -6.96 -17.70 -10.37
CA LYS A 121 -6.49 -19.09 -10.47
C LYS A 121 -5.26 -19.20 -11.38
N LYS A 122 -5.25 -18.48 -12.51
CA LYS A 122 -4.06 -18.39 -13.37
C LYS A 122 -2.87 -17.78 -12.64
N LEU A 123 -3.10 -16.73 -11.84
CA LEU A 123 -2.08 -16.11 -11.02
C LEU A 123 -1.53 -17.07 -9.96
N GLN A 124 -2.38 -17.88 -9.31
CA GLN A 124 -1.91 -18.91 -8.37
C GLN A 124 -1.13 -20.02 -9.07
N ALA A 125 -1.55 -20.41 -10.26
CA ALA A 125 -0.91 -21.45 -11.07
C ALA A 125 0.37 -20.97 -11.78
N GLY A 126 0.68 -19.68 -11.75
CA GLY A 126 1.84 -19.11 -12.44
C GLY A 126 1.65 -18.91 -13.94
N ASN A 127 0.41 -18.76 -14.41
CA ASN A 127 0.02 -18.63 -15.82
C ASN A 127 -0.56 -17.24 -16.14
N LEU A 128 -0.59 -16.30 -15.19
CA LEU A 128 -1.05 -14.93 -15.45
C LEU A 128 0.09 -14.09 -16.02
N THR A 129 0.04 -13.78 -17.31
CA THR A 129 1.00 -12.85 -17.92
C THR A 129 0.71 -11.41 -17.50
N VAL A 130 1.73 -10.73 -17.01
CA VAL A 130 1.73 -9.29 -16.70
C VAL A 130 2.79 -8.57 -17.51
N ASP A 131 2.56 -7.31 -17.82
CA ASP A 131 3.52 -6.46 -18.53
C ASP A 131 4.46 -5.75 -17.55
N LYS A 132 5.51 -5.11 -18.07
CA LYS A 132 6.32 -4.18 -17.29
C LYS A 132 5.44 -3.02 -16.82
N GLY A 133 5.49 -2.73 -15.52
CA GLY A 133 4.70 -1.65 -14.97
C GLY A 133 4.58 -1.74 -13.46
N ASP A 134 3.69 -0.93 -12.93
CA ASP A 134 3.45 -0.86 -11.50
C ASP A 134 2.12 -1.51 -11.16
N TYR A 135 2.14 -2.29 -10.09
CA TYR A 135 1.05 -3.13 -9.66
C TYR A 135 0.74 -2.89 -8.19
N THR A 136 -0.49 -3.18 -7.80
CA THR A 136 -0.94 -3.06 -6.42
C THR A 136 -1.71 -4.31 -6.02
N LEU A 137 -1.34 -4.90 -4.89
CA LEU A 137 -2.18 -5.88 -4.19
C LEU A 137 -3.09 -5.12 -3.24
N ARG A 138 -4.39 -5.38 -3.34
CA ARG A 138 -5.40 -4.91 -2.40
C ARG A 138 -5.91 -6.07 -1.59
N ILE A 139 -5.79 -5.96 -0.27
CA ILE A 139 -6.19 -7.00 0.68
C ILE A 139 -7.36 -6.47 1.48
N THR A 140 -8.48 -7.18 1.46
CA THR A 140 -9.69 -6.83 2.22
C THR A 140 -10.22 -8.07 2.92
N ARG A 141 -11.25 -7.89 3.73
CA ARG A 141 -12.08 -9.03 4.14
C ARG A 141 -13.11 -9.34 3.06
N ASP A 142 -13.56 -10.59 3.02
CA ASP A 142 -14.72 -10.98 2.22
C ASP A 142 -15.98 -10.24 2.68
N LYS A 143 -16.92 -10.07 1.75
CA LYS A 143 -18.19 -9.39 2.05
C LYS A 143 -18.93 -10.12 3.16
N GLY A 144 -19.27 -9.40 4.24
CA GLY A 144 -19.99 -9.93 5.39
C GLY A 144 -19.10 -10.44 6.53
N GLN A 145 -17.78 -10.48 6.35
CA GLN A 145 -16.86 -10.75 7.45
C GLN A 145 -16.82 -9.58 8.43
N SER A 146 -16.74 -9.91 9.72
CA SER A 146 -16.60 -8.96 10.82
C SER A 146 -15.30 -8.17 10.68
N ASP A 147 -15.39 -6.85 10.83
CA ASP A 147 -14.22 -5.97 10.89
C ASP A 147 -13.57 -5.94 12.27
N LYS A 148 -14.24 -6.47 13.31
CA LYS A 148 -13.70 -6.53 14.68
C LYS A 148 -12.64 -7.61 14.83
N ASP A 149 -12.73 -8.67 14.03
CA ASP A 149 -11.83 -9.80 14.10
C ASP A 149 -10.60 -9.55 13.23
N PRO A 150 -9.39 -9.58 13.81
CA PRO A 150 -8.17 -9.45 13.03
C PRO A 150 -8.02 -10.65 12.09
N LYS A 151 -7.51 -10.42 10.88
CA LYS A 151 -7.22 -11.47 9.90
C LYS A 151 -5.75 -11.42 9.51
N ASN A 152 -5.03 -12.49 9.84
CA ASN A 152 -3.63 -12.64 9.49
C ASN A 152 -3.50 -13.19 8.09
N TYR A 153 -2.49 -12.71 7.36
CA TYR A 153 -2.22 -13.20 6.03
C TYR A 153 -0.75 -13.04 5.67
N ALA A 154 -0.31 -13.87 4.73
CA ALA A 154 0.92 -13.68 4.03
C ALA A 154 0.77 -13.97 2.54
N LEU A 155 1.50 -13.20 1.76
CA LEU A 155 1.46 -13.22 0.30
C LEU A 155 2.88 -13.36 -0.22
N GLN A 156 3.00 -13.99 -1.37
CA GLN A 156 4.23 -14.16 -2.09
C GLN A 156 3.97 -13.88 -3.56
N VAL A 157 4.80 -13.07 -4.21
CA VAL A 157 4.79 -12.88 -5.66
C VAL A 157 6.17 -13.15 -6.26
N VAL A 158 6.19 -13.89 -7.35
CA VAL A 158 7.41 -14.32 -8.04
C VAL A 158 7.14 -14.45 -9.55
N MET A 159 8.19 -14.33 -10.37
CA MET A 159 8.12 -14.55 -11.82
C MET A 159 9.25 -15.50 -12.25
N GLY A 160 8.93 -16.78 -12.45
CA GLY A 160 9.94 -17.82 -12.70
C GLY A 160 10.72 -18.15 -11.42
N ASN A 161 12.00 -18.47 -11.54
CA ASN A 161 12.83 -18.79 -10.39
C ASN A 161 13.29 -17.51 -9.63
N TYR A 162 14.04 -17.65 -8.54
CA TYR A 162 14.55 -16.49 -7.80
C TYR A 162 15.92 -16.76 -7.16
N SER A 163 16.72 -15.71 -7.03
CA SER A 163 18.01 -15.73 -6.31
C SER A 163 18.05 -14.69 -5.19
N LYS A 164 17.03 -13.81 -5.10
CA LYS A 164 16.86 -12.78 -4.08
C LYS A 164 15.46 -12.87 -3.50
N ASP A 165 15.37 -12.86 -2.18
CA ASP A 165 14.12 -12.95 -1.46
C ASP A 165 13.93 -11.73 -0.58
N TYR A 166 12.81 -11.03 -0.76
CA TYR A 166 12.51 -9.79 -0.05
C TYR A 166 11.30 -10.01 0.86
N ASP A 167 11.57 -10.15 2.16
CA ASP A 167 10.57 -10.30 3.20
C ASP A 167 10.16 -8.92 3.74
N THR A 168 8.86 -8.62 3.64
CA THR A 168 8.25 -7.43 4.21
C THR A 168 7.30 -7.81 5.33
N VAL A 169 7.60 -7.38 6.56
CA VAL A 169 6.64 -7.44 7.68
C VAL A 169 5.94 -6.10 7.78
N ALA A 170 4.66 -6.07 7.43
CA ALA A 170 3.86 -4.85 7.46
C ALA A 170 3.06 -4.75 8.77
N GLN A 171 3.32 -3.70 9.55
CA GLN A 171 2.69 -3.44 10.83
C GLN A 171 1.55 -2.44 10.68
N ALA A 172 0.54 -2.55 11.55
CA ALA A 172 -0.56 -1.59 11.60
C ALA A 172 -0.07 -0.13 11.73
N PRO A 173 -0.81 0.85 11.20
CA PRO A 173 -0.51 2.27 11.39
C PRO A 173 -0.37 2.63 12.87
N ALA A 174 0.38 3.68 13.17
CA ALA A 174 0.50 4.14 14.55
C ALA A 174 -0.84 4.72 14.99
N LYS A 175 -1.18 4.57 16.28
CA LYS A 175 -2.41 5.15 16.81
C LYS A 175 -2.36 6.68 16.64
N GLY A 176 -3.34 7.24 15.93
CA GLY A 176 -3.41 8.67 15.64
C GLY A 176 -2.67 9.11 14.36
N ASP A 177 -2.06 8.19 13.63
CA ASP A 177 -1.55 8.47 12.27
C ASP A 177 -2.73 8.69 11.33
N THR A 178 -2.77 9.85 10.68
CA THR A 178 -3.82 10.20 9.70
C THR A 178 -3.41 9.84 8.27
N GLY A 179 -2.16 9.42 8.06
CA GLY A 179 -1.59 9.19 6.74
C GLY A 179 -1.43 10.46 5.90
N LEU A 180 -1.80 11.61 6.47
CA LEU A 180 -1.68 12.94 5.89
C LEU A 180 -0.58 13.68 6.66
N ALA A 181 0.68 13.41 6.33
CA ALA A 181 1.73 14.34 6.70
C ALA A 181 1.57 15.56 5.79
N LEU A 182 1.01 16.65 6.31
CA LEU A 182 1.17 17.95 5.66
C LEU A 182 2.67 18.19 5.54
N THR A 183 3.17 18.33 4.33
CA THR A 183 4.55 18.78 4.13
C THR A 183 4.70 20.15 4.80
N THR A 184 5.89 20.48 5.32
CA THR A 184 6.15 21.78 5.96
C THR A 184 5.71 22.96 5.07
N GLY A 185 5.81 22.81 3.75
CA GLY A 185 5.34 23.80 2.77
C GLY A 185 3.81 23.92 2.70
N GLN A 186 3.06 22.82 2.83
CA GLN A 186 1.59 22.85 2.88
C GLN A 186 1.09 23.45 4.19
N GLN A 187 1.76 23.16 5.31
CA GLN A 187 1.46 23.79 6.60
C GLN A 187 1.73 25.31 6.53
N ALA A 188 2.88 25.72 6.00
CA ALA A 188 3.20 27.15 5.82
C ALA A 188 2.23 27.87 4.88
N THR A 189 1.71 27.18 3.86
CA THR A 189 0.70 27.74 2.96
C THR A 189 -0.65 27.92 3.66
N LEU A 190 -1.06 26.96 4.49
CA LEU A 190 -2.28 27.05 5.30
C LEU A 190 -2.16 28.12 6.40
N ASP A 191 -1.01 28.21 7.05
CA ASP A 191 -0.72 29.26 8.04
C ASP A 191 -0.70 30.64 7.36
N GLY A 192 -0.14 30.73 6.15
CA GLY A 192 -0.22 31.91 5.29
C GLY A 192 -1.65 32.28 4.91
N LEU A 193 -2.48 31.32 4.50
CA LEU A 193 -3.91 31.57 4.23
C LEU A 193 -4.67 32.01 5.47
N ASN A 194 -4.44 31.39 6.63
CA ASN A 194 -5.08 31.78 7.88
C ASN A 194 -4.66 33.19 8.31
N SER A 195 -3.38 33.55 8.14
CA SER A 195 -2.91 34.93 8.38
C SER A 195 -3.51 35.93 7.38
N ALA A 196 -3.70 35.55 6.12
CA ALA A 196 -4.34 36.39 5.10
C ALA A 196 -5.83 36.61 5.39
N ILE A 197 -6.55 35.57 5.81
CA ILE A 197 -7.96 35.68 6.25
C ILE A 197 -8.08 36.53 7.52
N GLY A 198 -7.16 36.37 8.47
CA GLY A 198 -7.07 37.25 9.64
C GLY A 198 -6.84 38.72 9.27
N SER A 199 -5.98 38.97 8.28
CA SER A 199 -5.71 40.33 7.79
C SER A 199 -6.88 40.94 7.01
N LEU A 200 -7.68 40.13 6.32
CA LEU A 200 -8.91 40.56 5.63
C LEU A 200 -10.01 40.97 6.62
N ASN A 201 -10.12 40.27 7.75
CA ASN A 201 -11.03 40.66 8.85
C ASN A 201 -10.59 41.93 9.58
N SER A 202 -9.33 42.36 9.41
CA SER A 202 -8.82 43.63 9.96
C SER A 202 -8.86 44.80 8.98
N ILE A 203 -9.38 44.63 7.76
CA ILE A 203 -9.62 45.77 6.87
C ILE A 203 -10.81 46.55 7.44
N PRO A 204 -10.62 47.78 7.95
CA PRO A 204 -11.74 48.59 8.40
C PRO A 204 -12.59 48.90 7.16
N THR A 205 -13.76 48.28 7.05
CA THR A 205 -14.76 48.65 6.04
C THR A 205 -15.22 50.07 6.37
N GLY A 206 -14.78 51.05 5.58
CA GLY A 206 -15.22 52.44 5.76
C GLY A 206 -14.25 53.53 5.32
N GLN A 207 -12.98 53.22 5.01
CA GLN A 207 -12.06 54.26 4.49
C GLN A 207 -12.07 54.29 2.96
N THR A 208 -12.47 55.41 2.39
CA THR A 208 -12.41 55.68 0.95
C THR A 208 -10.95 55.84 0.51
N GLY A 209 -10.64 55.51 -0.75
CA GLY A 209 -9.27 55.45 -1.28
C GLY A 209 -8.45 56.74 -1.09
N THR A 210 -9.09 57.88 -0.90
CA THR A 210 -8.46 59.17 -0.60
C THR A 210 -7.89 59.27 0.82
N GLN A 211 -8.44 58.56 1.83
CA GLN A 211 -7.88 58.56 3.19
C GLN A 211 -6.58 57.73 3.29
N LYS A 212 -6.49 56.63 2.53
CA LYS A 212 -5.27 55.80 2.50
C LYS A 212 -4.08 56.51 1.84
N LEU A 213 -4.32 57.40 0.88
CA LEU A 213 -3.28 58.17 0.19
C LEU A 213 -2.74 59.34 1.03
N MET A 214 -3.54 59.92 1.92
CA MET A 214 -3.08 61.01 2.79
C MET A 214 -2.17 60.53 3.94
N GLY A 215 -2.31 59.28 4.38
CA GLY A 215 -1.43 58.69 5.40
C GLY A 215 -0.02 58.36 4.89
N SER A 216 0.17 58.19 3.58
CA SER A 216 1.47 57.83 2.99
C SER A 216 2.40 59.03 2.71
N PHE A 217 1.93 60.27 2.83
CA PHE A 217 2.75 61.47 2.57
C PHE A 217 3.45 62.06 3.81
N ASN A 218 3.19 61.54 5.03
CA ASN A 218 3.83 62.04 6.26
C ASN A 218 5.09 61.25 6.69
N LEU A 219 5.73 60.52 5.78
CA LEU A 219 6.98 59.79 6.07
C LEU A 219 8.27 60.50 5.58
N PHE A 220 8.18 61.77 5.16
CA PHE A 220 9.35 62.60 4.86
C PHE A 220 9.19 64.05 5.36
N VAL A 221 9.14 64.24 6.69
CA VAL A 221 9.75 65.37 7.44
C VAL A 221 10.14 64.84 8.81
#